data_AF-A0A969EXN3-F1
#
_entry.id   AF-A0A969EXN3-F1
#
_cell.length_a   1.000
_cell.length_b   1.000
_cell.length_c   1.000
_cell.angle_alpha   90.00
_cell.angle_beta   90.00
_cell.angle_gamma   90.00
#
_symmetry.space_group_name_H-M   'P 1'
#
loop_
_entity.id
_entity.type
_entity.pdbx_description
1 polymer ?
#
loop_
_entity_poly.entity_id
_entity_poly.type
_entity_poly.pdbx_seq_one_letter_code
_entity_poly.pdbx_strand_id
1 'polypeptide(L)'
;MLADELDAPVHIHLHENAEEVATSKSTHGATPIARLDAIGLLTPRLQAVHMTAVDAPDLERMATRGAAVVHCPQSNLKLGNGHCRLVDFLAAGIRVGLGTDGAASGNDLDLFDEAHTAALLAKATTRDAGTMPAHTVLELATLGGARALGLDQQIGSVEPGKSADLIAIDMSGAGAVPVHRPESTLLYGGAGRLVNHVWIDGRQIMHARTLTTLDERAIVDRARIWAQRLAGNS
;
A
#
# COMPACT_ATOMS: atom_id res chain seq x y z
N MET A 1 1.03 -26.28 6.30
CA MET A 1 2.28 -25.51 6.08
C MET A 1 2.65 -24.80 7.37
N LEU A 2 3.91 -24.38 7.57
CA LEU A 2 4.32 -23.60 8.76
C LEU A 2 3.42 -22.38 9.02
N ALA A 3 2.95 -21.71 7.97
CA ALA A 3 2.01 -20.59 8.09
C ALA A 3 0.67 -20.99 8.73
N ASP A 4 0.16 -22.19 8.46
CA ASP A 4 -1.08 -22.69 9.07
C ASP A 4 -0.85 -23.06 10.55
N GLU A 5 0.29 -23.69 10.84
CA GLU A 5 0.66 -24.10 12.21
C GLU A 5 0.88 -22.90 13.13
N LEU A 6 1.38 -21.79 12.58
CA LEU A 6 1.68 -20.57 13.32
C LEU A 6 0.59 -19.48 13.21
N ASP A 7 -0.51 -19.77 12.52
CA ASP A 7 -1.56 -18.79 12.23
C ASP A 7 -1.04 -17.51 11.52
N ALA A 8 0.06 -17.64 10.76
CA ALA A 8 0.83 -16.51 10.25
C ALA A 8 0.39 -16.05 8.83
N PRO A 9 0.45 -14.75 8.53
CA PRO A 9 0.24 -14.24 7.17
C PRO A 9 1.37 -14.66 6.22
N VAL A 10 1.05 -14.71 4.92
CA VAL A 10 2.02 -14.93 3.83
C VAL A 10 2.07 -13.66 2.98
N HIS A 11 3.25 -13.11 2.75
CA HIS A 11 3.46 -11.89 1.98
C HIS A 11 4.42 -12.16 0.82
N ILE A 12 4.02 -11.84 -0.41
CA ILE A 12 4.80 -12.20 -1.60
C ILE A 12 4.57 -11.19 -2.76
N HIS A 13 5.64 -10.84 -3.47
CA HIS A 13 5.54 -10.20 -4.79
C HIS A 13 4.98 -11.18 -5.81
N LEU A 14 3.88 -10.83 -6.47
CA LEU A 14 3.14 -11.76 -7.31
C LEU A 14 2.53 -11.03 -8.51
N HIS A 15 2.68 -11.61 -9.71
CA HIS A 15 2.15 -11.01 -10.94
C HIS A 15 2.58 -9.54 -11.07
N GLU A 16 3.83 -9.25 -10.73
CA GLU A 16 4.37 -7.90 -10.73
C GLU A 16 4.58 -7.40 -12.16
N ASN A 17 4.91 -8.29 -13.09
CA ASN A 17 5.04 -7.96 -14.50
C ASN A 17 4.60 -9.11 -15.43
N ALA A 18 4.41 -8.80 -16.70
CA ALA A 18 3.95 -9.78 -17.69
C ALA A 18 4.99 -10.87 -18.00
N GLU A 19 6.28 -10.59 -17.84
CA GLU A 19 7.37 -11.54 -18.10
C GLU A 19 7.41 -12.66 -17.06
N GLU A 20 7.19 -12.34 -15.78
CA GLU A 20 7.01 -13.31 -14.68
C GLU A 20 5.91 -14.32 -15.03
N VAL A 21 4.74 -13.80 -15.43
CA VAL A 21 3.57 -14.61 -15.77
C VAL A 21 3.85 -15.46 -17.01
N ALA A 22 4.45 -14.90 -18.06
CA ALA A 22 4.82 -15.62 -19.28
C ALA A 22 5.83 -16.75 -18.99
N THR A 23 6.84 -16.47 -18.18
CA THR A 23 7.87 -17.43 -17.77
C THR A 23 7.28 -18.57 -16.94
N SER A 24 6.36 -18.28 -16.02
CA SER A 24 5.67 -19.33 -15.27
C SER A 24 4.79 -20.19 -16.18
N LYS A 25 4.07 -19.58 -17.15
CA LYS A 25 3.26 -20.33 -18.12
C LYS A 25 4.13 -21.27 -18.97
N SER A 26 5.29 -20.82 -19.45
CA SER A 26 6.19 -21.66 -20.26
C SER A 26 6.88 -22.75 -19.45
N THR A 27 7.27 -22.47 -18.21
CA THR A 27 8.06 -23.39 -17.38
C THR A 27 7.21 -24.38 -16.60
N HIS A 28 6.01 -23.97 -16.18
CA HIS A 28 5.15 -24.72 -15.27
C HIS A 28 3.74 -24.98 -15.83
N GLY A 29 3.41 -24.49 -17.02
CA GLY A 29 2.10 -24.69 -17.65
C GLY A 29 0.96 -23.90 -17.01
N ALA A 30 1.23 -22.99 -16.06
CA ALA A 30 0.21 -22.26 -15.30
C ALA A 30 0.71 -20.87 -14.85
N THR A 31 -0.22 -19.96 -14.55
CA THR A 31 0.10 -18.68 -13.92
C THR A 31 0.63 -18.87 -12.50
N PRO A 32 1.45 -17.93 -11.97
CA PRO A 32 1.87 -17.98 -10.58
C PRO A 32 0.69 -18.08 -9.59
N ILE A 33 -0.39 -17.33 -9.78
CA ILE A 33 -1.62 -17.44 -8.97
C ILE A 33 -2.22 -18.84 -9.02
N ALA A 34 -2.41 -19.42 -10.21
CA ALA A 34 -2.96 -20.77 -10.34
C ALA A 34 -2.07 -21.82 -9.67
N ARG A 35 -0.75 -21.63 -9.70
CA ARG A 35 0.21 -22.50 -9.00
C ARG A 35 0.08 -22.37 -7.48
N LEU A 36 -0.03 -21.15 -6.96
CA LEU A 36 -0.24 -20.92 -5.52
C LEU A 36 -1.57 -21.49 -5.04
N ASP A 37 -2.63 -21.40 -5.85
CA ASP A 37 -3.93 -22.03 -5.58
C ASP A 37 -3.80 -23.56 -5.53
N ALA A 38 -3.11 -24.17 -6.50
CA ALA A 38 -2.92 -25.62 -6.57
C ALA A 38 -2.17 -26.21 -5.36
N ILE A 39 -1.26 -25.44 -4.74
CA ILE A 39 -0.52 -25.87 -3.54
C ILE A 39 -1.16 -25.39 -2.23
N GLY A 40 -2.34 -24.74 -2.29
CA GLY A 40 -3.09 -24.30 -1.12
C GLY A 40 -2.56 -23.02 -0.45
N LEU A 41 -1.75 -22.22 -1.14
CA LEU A 41 -1.23 -20.94 -0.63
C LEU A 41 -2.10 -19.74 -0.96
N LEU A 42 -3.04 -19.87 -1.91
CA LEU A 42 -4.03 -18.83 -2.19
C LEU A 42 -5.14 -18.91 -1.13
N THR A 43 -4.99 -18.12 -0.05
CA THR A 43 -5.87 -18.12 1.12
C THR A 43 -6.14 -16.69 1.61
N PRO A 44 -7.03 -16.47 2.59
CA PRO A 44 -7.21 -15.16 3.21
C PRO A 44 -5.97 -14.60 3.91
N ARG A 45 -4.96 -15.43 4.17
CA ARG A 45 -3.69 -15.01 4.78
C ARG A 45 -2.68 -14.48 3.76
N LEU A 46 -2.95 -14.66 2.47
CA LEU A 46 -2.05 -14.20 1.42
C LEU A 46 -2.21 -12.69 1.18
N GLN A 47 -1.09 -11.99 1.22
CA GLN A 47 -0.91 -10.61 0.78
C GLN A 47 -0.10 -10.63 -0.51
N ALA A 48 -0.77 -10.45 -1.64
CA ALA A 48 -0.17 -10.48 -2.96
C ALA A 48 0.16 -9.05 -3.40
N VAL A 49 1.45 -8.75 -3.55
CA VAL A 49 1.96 -7.39 -3.82
C VAL A 49 2.06 -7.16 -5.33
N HIS A 50 1.79 -5.92 -5.77
CA HIS A 50 1.81 -5.41 -7.15
C HIS A 50 0.57 -5.75 -7.98
N MET A 51 0.41 -7.02 -8.37
CA MET A 51 -0.75 -7.53 -9.12
C MET A 51 -1.10 -6.72 -10.38
N THR A 52 -0.12 -6.47 -11.24
CA THR A 52 -0.29 -5.72 -12.51
C THR A 52 -0.73 -6.61 -13.66
N ALA A 53 -0.33 -7.90 -13.65
CA ALA A 53 -0.52 -8.83 -14.76
C ALA A 53 -1.55 -9.91 -14.43
N VAL A 54 -2.81 -9.52 -14.18
CA VAL A 54 -3.89 -10.43 -13.76
C VAL A 54 -4.97 -10.55 -14.82
N ASP A 55 -5.26 -11.80 -15.22
CA ASP A 55 -6.36 -12.15 -16.12
C ASP A 55 -7.66 -12.48 -15.35
N ALA A 56 -8.77 -12.62 -16.09
CA ALA A 56 -10.08 -12.83 -15.46
C ALA A 56 -10.17 -14.13 -14.63
N PRO A 57 -9.65 -15.30 -15.10
CA PRO A 57 -9.61 -16.50 -14.27
C PRO A 57 -8.84 -16.32 -12.96
N ASP A 58 -7.69 -15.65 -12.99
CA ASP A 58 -6.91 -15.42 -11.78
C ASP A 58 -7.57 -14.42 -10.82
N LEU A 59 -8.23 -13.39 -11.35
CA LEU A 59 -9.05 -12.47 -10.54
C LEU A 59 -10.16 -13.24 -9.79
N GLU A 60 -10.86 -14.14 -10.48
CA GLU A 60 -11.91 -14.97 -9.89
C GLU A 60 -11.36 -15.91 -8.81
N ARG A 61 -10.19 -16.54 -9.05
CA ARG A 61 -9.51 -17.35 -8.03
C ARG A 61 -9.20 -16.55 -6.78
N MET A 62 -8.62 -15.36 -6.94
CA MET A 62 -8.29 -14.49 -5.80
C MET A 62 -9.54 -14.10 -5.01
N ALA A 63 -10.62 -13.70 -5.69
CA ALA A 63 -11.87 -13.35 -5.05
C ALA A 63 -12.46 -14.54 -4.27
N THR A 64 -12.49 -15.72 -4.90
CA THR A 64 -13.03 -16.94 -4.28
C THR A 64 -12.22 -17.41 -3.07
N ARG A 65 -10.89 -17.26 -3.12
CA ARG A 65 -9.99 -17.69 -2.04
C ARG A 65 -9.76 -16.62 -0.97
N GLY A 66 -10.21 -15.40 -1.20
CA GLY A 66 -10.13 -14.30 -0.25
C GLY A 66 -8.74 -13.70 -0.06
N ALA A 67 -7.79 -13.92 -0.98
CA ALA A 67 -6.47 -13.30 -0.92
C ALA A 67 -6.56 -11.76 -0.97
N ALA A 68 -5.63 -11.07 -0.33
CA ALA A 68 -5.54 -9.62 -0.35
C ALA A 68 -4.52 -9.14 -1.39
N VAL A 69 -4.69 -7.90 -1.85
CA VAL A 69 -3.77 -7.20 -2.74
C VAL A 69 -3.11 -6.03 -2.01
N VAL A 70 -1.80 -5.88 -2.19
CA VAL A 70 -1.06 -4.66 -1.81
C VAL A 70 -0.70 -3.92 -3.08
N HIS A 71 -1.35 -2.77 -3.30
CA HIS A 71 -1.17 -1.95 -4.49
C HIS A 71 -0.05 -0.92 -4.28
N CYS A 72 1.00 -1.01 -5.11
CA CYS A 72 2.16 -0.12 -5.11
C CYS A 72 2.27 0.64 -6.44
N PRO A 73 1.34 1.58 -6.75
CA PRO A 73 1.31 2.27 -8.04
C PRO A 73 2.61 2.98 -8.43
N GLN A 74 3.30 3.68 -7.52
CA GLN A 74 4.49 4.45 -7.87
C GLN A 74 5.64 3.54 -8.30
N SER A 75 5.90 2.47 -7.55
CA SER A 75 6.89 1.45 -7.92
C SER A 75 6.56 0.81 -9.27
N ASN A 76 5.30 0.37 -9.46
CA ASN A 76 4.86 -0.25 -10.70
C ASN A 76 5.08 0.67 -11.92
N LEU A 77 4.74 1.96 -11.77
CA LEU A 77 4.94 2.96 -12.82
C LEU A 77 6.42 3.24 -13.07
N LYS A 78 7.22 3.42 -12.00
CA LYS A 78 8.66 3.73 -12.11
C LYS A 78 9.45 2.60 -12.77
N LEU A 79 9.09 1.35 -12.52
CA LEU A 79 9.74 0.18 -13.09
C LEU A 79 9.18 -0.23 -14.47
N GLY A 80 8.10 0.39 -14.93
CA GLY A 80 7.46 0.02 -16.20
C GLY A 80 6.72 -1.31 -16.15
N ASN A 81 6.34 -1.77 -14.96
CA ASN A 81 5.72 -3.06 -14.69
C ASN A 81 4.22 -3.11 -15.05
N GLY A 82 3.64 -1.98 -15.45
CA GLY A 82 2.23 -1.85 -15.83
C GLY A 82 1.39 -1.21 -14.73
N HIS A 83 0.10 -1.50 -14.71
CA HIS A 83 -0.84 -0.96 -13.74
C HIS A 83 -1.72 -2.05 -13.15
N CYS A 84 -1.95 -1.98 -11.84
CA CYS A 84 -2.90 -2.84 -11.15
C CYS A 84 -4.33 -2.47 -11.59
N ARG A 85 -5.17 -3.47 -11.83
CA ARG A 85 -6.60 -3.30 -12.16
C ARG A 85 -7.42 -3.00 -10.90
N LEU A 86 -7.05 -1.93 -10.18
CA LEU A 86 -7.56 -1.61 -8.84
C LEU A 86 -9.09 -1.66 -8.73
N VAL A 87 -9.79 -1.07 -9.70
CA VAL A 87 -11.26 -1.03 -9.72
C VAL A 87 -11.86 -2.42 -9.84
N ASP A 88 -11.25 -3.30 -10.65
CA ASP A 88 -11.73 -4.67 -10.86
C ASP A 88 -11.52 -5.53 -9.60
N PHE A 89 -10.40 -5.35 -8.90
CA PHE A 89 -10.16 -6.01 -7.60
C PHE A 89 -11.23 -5.60 -6.57
N LEU A 90 -11.49 -4.30 -6.43
CA LEU A 90 -12.51 -3.81 -5.50
C LEU A 90 -13.91 -4.27 -5.88
N ALA A 91 -14.25 -4.26 -7.17
CA ALA A 91 -15.54 -4.74 -7.67
C ALA A 91 -15.74 -6.25 -7.44
N ALA A 92 -14.66 -7.03 -7.47
CA ALA A 92 -14.66 -8.46 -7.14
C ALA A 92 -14.68 -8.75 -5.62
N GLY A 93 -14.73 -7.71 -4.77
CA GLY A 93 -14.74 -7.86 -3.31
C GLY A 93 -13.38 -8.24 -2.70
N ILE A 94 -12.29 -8.09 -3.46
CA ILE A 94 -10.94 -8.38 -2.99
C ILE A 94 -10.48 -7.28 -2.04
N ARG A 95 -9.88 -7.67 -0.91
CA ARG A 95 -9.30 -6.72 0.06
C ARG A 95 -8.07 -6.07 -0.56
N VAL A 96 -8.02 -4.75 -0.63
CA VAL A 96 -6.88 -4.01 -1.17
C VAL A 96 -6.37 -2.99 -0.15
N GLY A 97 -5.06 -3.00 0.08
CA GLY A 97 -4.32 -1.95 0.78
C GLY A 97 -3.30 -1.27 -0.13
N LEU A 98 -2.70 -0.18 0.34
CA LEU A 98 -1.62 0.51 -0.36
C LEU A 98 -0.26 0.16 0.26
N GLY A 99 0.78 0.17 -0.55
CA GLY A 99 2.17 0.06 -0.12
C GLY A 99 3.09 0.88 -1.02
N THR A 100 4.19 1.40 -0.48
CA THR A 100 5.15 2.23 -1.24
C THR A 100 6.21 1.41 -1.96
N ASP A 101 6.31 0.11 -1.66
CA ASP A 101 7.48 -0.71 -1.96
C ASP A 101 8.77 -0.10 -1.32
N GLY A 102 9.95 -0.55 -1.74
CA GLY A 102 11.23 -0.06 -1.25
C GLY A 102 11.63 1.31 -1.80
N ALA A 103 12.40 2.06 -1.02
CA ALA A 103 12.90 3.39 -1.40
C ALA A 103 13.86 3.38 -2.63
N ALA A 104 14.22 2.23 -3.19
CA ALA A 104 14.96 2.16 -4.46
C ALA A 104 14.03 2.20 -5.70
N SER A 105 12.76 1.80 -5.53
CA SER A 105 11.73 1.72 -6.57
C SER A 105 10.59 2.71 -6.35
N GLY A 106 10.41 3.26 -5.15
CA GLY A 106 9.53 4.43 -4.86
C GLY A 106 10.27 5.76 -4.65
N ASN A 107 11.52 5.72 -4.17
CA ASN A 107 12.39 6.87 -3.82
C ASN A 107 11.95 7.73 -2.61
N ASP A 108 10.73 7.55 -2.11
CA ASP A 108 10.29 7.97 -0.78
C ASP A 108 9.44 6.87 -0.12
N LEU A 109 8.82 7.19 1.02
CA LEU A 109 7.90 6.31 1.74
C LEU A 109 6.61 7.09 2.11
N ASP A 110 6.14 7.96 1.21
CA ASP A 110 4.96 8.80 1.43
C ASP A 110 3.67 8.10 0.98
N LEU A 111 2.94 7.52 1.94
CA LEU A 111 1.68 6.84 1.66
C LEU A 111 0.56 7.79 1.18
N PHE A 112 0.64 9.11 1.44
CA PHE A 112 -0.30 10.07 0.85
C PHE A 112 -0.05 10.25 -0.64
N ASP A 113 1.22 10.28 -1.07
CA ASP A 113 1.54 10.42 -2.49
C ASP A 113 1.30 9.10 -3.25
N GLU A 114 1.49 7.95 -2.59
CA GLU A 114 1.07 6.65 -3.10
C GLU A 114 -0.46 6.61 -3.34
N ALA A 115 -1.24 7.07 -2.35
CA ALA A 115 -2.70 7.19 -2.44
C ALA A 115 -3.12 8.14 -3.56
N HIS A 116 -2.49 9.31 -3.64
CA HIS A 116 -2.69 10.29 -4.70
C HIS A 116 -2.48 9.65 -6.09
N THR A 117 -1.36 8.93 -6.25
CA THR A 117 -1.03 8.23 -7.48
C THR A 117 -2.04 7.14 -7.82
N ALA A 118 -2.47 6.33 -6.83
CA ALA A 118 -3.52 5.31 -7.01
C ALA A 118 -4.82 5.94 -7.55
N ALA A 119 -5.21 7.08 -6.99
CA ALA A 119 -6.44 7.78 -7.36
C ALA A 119 -6.41 8.33 -8.78
N LEU A 120 -5.29 8.92 -9.19
CA LEU A 120 -5.11 9.48 -10.54
C LEU A 120 -4.96 8.36 -11.58
N LEU A 121 -4.18 7.33 -11.26
CA LEU A 121 -3.96 6.20 -12.15
C LEU A 121 -5.28 5.47 -12.45
N ALA A 122 -6.11 5.21 -11.43
CA ALA A 122 -7.41 4.59 -11.63
C ALA A 122 -8.32 5.41 -12.53
N LYS A 123 -8.38 6.74 -12.35
CA LYS A 123 -9.17 7.63 -13.22
C LYS A 123 -8.67 7.62 -14.66
N ALA A 124 -7.35 7.65 -14.85
CA ALA A 124 -6.72 7.65 -16.16
C ALA A 124 -6.97 6.33 -16.91
N THR A 125 -6.85 5.19 -16.22
CA THR A 125 -7.04 3.87 -16.84
C THR A 125 -8.50 3.56 -17.14
N THR A 126 -9.44 3.97 -16.29
CA THR A 126 -10.89 3.81 -16.56
C THR A 126 -11.47 4.90 -17.44
N ARG A 127 -10.73 6.00 -17.68
CA ARG A 127 -11.21 7.21 -18.39
C ARG A 127 -12.48 7.79 -17.77
N ASP A 128 -12.56 7.75 -16.44
CA ASP A 128 -13.68 8.29 -15.67
C ASP A 128 -13.15 9.06 -14.47
N ALA A 129 -13.48 10.35 -14.40
CA ALA A 129 -13.07 11.23 -13.31
C ALA A 129 -13.77 10.91 -11.98
N GLY A 130 -14.92 10.23 -12.02
CA GLY A 130 -15.67 9.79 -10.84
C GLY A 130 -15.07 8.54 -10.16
N THR A 131 -14.20 7.81 -10.87
CA THR A 131 -13.53 6.61 -10.34
C THR A 131 -12.64 6.93 -9.14
N MET A 132 -12.70 6.08 -8.12
CA MET A 132 -11.88 6.17 -6.91
C MET A 132 -11.97 7.58 -6.26
N PRO A 133 -13.13 7.94 -5.69
CA PRO A 133 -13.28 9.19 -4.96
C PRO A 133 -12.37 9.22 -3.73
N ALA A 134 -12.08 10.41 -3.21
CA ALA A 134 -11.04 10.58 -2.20
C ALA A 134 -11.24 9.73 -0.94
N HIS A 135 -12.48 9.63 -0.45
CA HIS A 135 -12.82 8.77 0.69
C HIS A 135 -12.45 7.30 0.45
N THR A 136 -12.76 6.74 -0.72
CA THR A 136 -12.44 5.34 -1.04
C THR A 136 -10.93 5.12 -1.02
N VAL A 137 -10.16 6.04 -1.57
CA VAL A 137 -8.69 5.91 -1.61
C VAL A 137 -8.07 6.05 -0.21
N LEU A 138 -8.57 6.99 0.61
CA LEU A 138 -8.16 7.11 2.02
C LEU A 138 -8.54 5.87 2.84
N GLU A 139 -9.67 5.23 2.53
CA GLU A 139 -10.03 3.93 3.10
C GLU A 139 -8.99 2.87 2.73
N LEU A 140 -8.53 2.79 1.47
CA LEU A 140 -7.45 1.86 1.09
C LEU A 140 -6.16 2.09 1.87
N ALA A 141 -5.81 3.36 2.12
CA ALA A 141 -4.63 3.76 2.89
C ALA A 141 -4.75 3.49 4.40
N THR A 142 -5.94 3.13 4.90
CA THR A 142 -6.23 2.91 6.31
C THR A 142 -6.90 1.55 6.54
N LEU A 143 -8.23 1.49 6.55
CA LEU A 143 -9.01 0.27 6.79
C LEU A 143 -8.75 -0.82 5.74
N GLY A 144 -8.48 -0.46 4.48
CA GLY A 144 -8.11 -1.40 3.42
C GLY A 144 -6.79 -2.11 3.72
N GLY A 145 -5.77 -1.36 4.14
CA GLY A 145 -4.51 -1.91 4.66
C GLY A 145 -4.73 -2.81 5.88
N ALA A 146 -5.52 -2.35 6.87
CA ALA A 146 -5.85 -3.14 8.05
C ALA A 146 -6.54 -4.46 7.67
N ARG A 147 -7.53 -4.41 6.76
CA ARG A 147 -8.21 -5.60 6.23
C ARG A 147 -7.22 -6.51 5.53
N ALA A 148 -6.34 -6.00 4.67
CA ALA A 148 -5.34 -6.80 3.95
C ALA A 148 -4.39 -7.54 4.92
N LEU A 149 -4.03 -6.89 6.02
CA LEU A 149 -3.20 -7.45 7.09
C LEU A 149 -3.95 -8.36 8.08
N GLY A 150 -5.28 -8.39 8.05
CA GLY A 150 -6.10 -9.13 9.03
C GLY A 150 -6.19 -8.43 10.41
N LEU A 151 -6.02 -7.11 10.44
CA LEU A 151 -5.99 -6.28 11.64
C LEU A 151 -7.17 -5.30 11.73
N ASP A 152 -8.19 -5.44 10.88
CA ASP A 152 -9.32 -4.51 10.78
C ASP A 152 -10.21 -4.47 12.04
N GLN A 153 -10.11 -5.46 12.92
CA GLN A 153 -10.76 -5.43 14.24
C GLN A 153 -9.97 -4.60 15.26
N GLN A 154 -8.71 -4.28 14.99
CA GLN A 154 -7.79 -3.61 15.92
C GLN A 154 -7.47 -2.19 15.49
N ILE A 155 -7.32 -1.93 14.17
CA ILE A 155 -6.89 -0.64 13.61
C ILE A 155 -7.66 -0.30 12.32
N GLY A 156 -7.30 0.83 11.71
CA GLY A 156 -7.79 1.23 10.37
C GLY A 156 -9.01 2.15 10.37
N SER A 157 -9.68 2.33 11.52
CA SER A 157 -10.80 3.26 11.69
C SER A 157 -10.87 3.77 13.12
N VAL A 158 -11.49 4.94 13.31
CA VAL A 158 -11.68 5.56 14.62
C VAL A 158 -13.03 5.08 15.19
N GLU A 159 -13.00 3.93 15.86
CA GLU A 159 -14.17 3.29 16.46
C GLU A 159 -13.86 2.88 17.92
N PRO A 160 -14.82 2.99 18.86
CA PRO A 160 -14.62 2.51 20.22
C PRO A 160 -14.19 1.04 20.25
N GLY A 161 -13.15 0.72 21.02
CA GLY A 161 -12.60 -0.63 21.15
C GLY A 161 -11.39 -0.92 20.25
N LYS A 162 -11.12 -0.10 19.24
CA LYS A 162 -9.90 -0.17 18.43
C LYS A 162 -8.72 0.55 19.09
N SER A 163 -7.51 0.17 18.68
CA SER A 163 -6.25 0.81 19.07
C SER A 163 -6.24 2.28 18.65
N ALA A 164 -5.64 3.13 19.47
CA ALA A 164 -5.48 4.56 19.19
C ALA A 164 -4.28 4.83 18.27
N ASP A 165 -4.35 4.27 17.06
CA ASP A 165 -3.42 4.49 15.95
C ASP A 165 -3.92 5.68 15.13
N LEU A 166 -3.40 6.86 15.44
CA LEU A 166 -3.97 8.14 15.01
C LEU A 166 -2.92 9.06 14.42
N ILE A 167 -3.33 9.87 13.45
CA ILE A 167 -2.56 11.01 12.96
C ILE A 167 -3.39 12.29 13.06
N ALA A 168 -2.74 13.41 13.36
CA ALA A 168 -3.32 14.74 13.25
C ALA A 168 -2.58 15.55 12.18
N ILE A 169 -3.33 16.23 11.33
CA ILE A 169 -2.81 16.95 10.16
C ILE A 169 -3.20 18.42 10.30
N ASP A 170 -2.21 19.31 10.22
CA ASP A 170 -2.43 20.75 10.30
C ASP A 170 -2.84 21.31 8.94
N MET A 171 -4.12 21.70 8.81
CA MET A 171 -4.69 22.28 7.60
C MET A 171 -4.87 23.80 7.67
N SER A 172 -4.31 24.47 8.69
CA SER A 172 -4.47 25.92 8.86
C SER A 172 -3.51 26.75 7.99
N GLY A 173 -2.45 26.13 7.46
CA GLY A 173 -1.41 26.79 6.67
C GLY A 173 -1.74 26.99 5.20
N ALA A 174 -0.93 27.81 4.53
CA ALA A 174 -1.07 28.14 3.10
C ALA A 174 -1.03 26.91 2.17
N GLY A 175 -0.45 25.79 2.62
CA GLY A 175 -0.42 24.54 1.86
C GLY A 175 -1.75 23.79 1.80
N ALA A 176 -2.77 24.20 2.57
CA ALA A 176 -4.07 23.53 2.65
C ALA A 176 -5.27 24.47 2.46
N VAL A 177 -5.11 25.77 2.71
CA VAL A 177 -6.20 26.77 2.63
C VAL A 177 -6.42 27.24 1.18
N PRO A 178 -7.68 27.30 0.68
CA PRO A 178 -8.93 26.99 1.38
C PRO A 178 -9.23 25.48 1.47
N VAL A 179 -9.82 25.06 2.60
CA VAL A 179 -10.29 23.68 2.79
C VAL A 179 -11.79 23.61 2.51
N HIS A 180 -12.17 23.24 1.29
CA HIS A 180 -13.57 23.00 0.94
C HIS A 180 -14.05 21.61 1.35
N ARG A 181 -13.18 20.61 1.16
CA ARG A 181 -13.42 19.19 1.42
C ARG A 181 -12.15 18.57 1.98
N PRO A 182 -12.08 18.29 3.29
CA PRO A 182 -10.85 17.80 3.93
C PRO A 182 -10.28 16.56 3.26
N GLU A 183 -11.10 15.59 2.86
CA GLU A 183 -10.69 14.36 2.17
C GLU A 183 -10.00 14.65 0.83
N SER A 184 -10.46 15.68 0.12
CA SER A 184 -9.87 16.09 -1.16
C SER A 184 -8.54 16.81 -0.93
N THR A 185 -8.47 17.66 0.11
CA THR A 185 -7.22 18.31 0.53
C THR A 185 -6.19 17.28 1.00
N LEU A 186 -6.61 16.22 1.71
CA LEU A 186 -5.74 15.13 2.14
C LEU A 186 -5.11 14.42 0.94
N LEU A 187 -5.95 14.02 -0.02
CA LEU A 187 -5.51 13.20 -1.13
C LEU A 187 -4.76 13.99 -2.21
N TYR A 188 -5.23 15.19 -2.56
CA TYR A 188 -4.70 15.96 -3.70
C TYR A 188 -3.87 17.18 -3.28
N GLY A 189 -3.86 17.54 -1.99
CA GLY A 189 -3.12 18.69 -1.47
C GLY A 189 -1.70 18.36 -0.99
N GLY A 190 -1.28 17.10 -1.04
CA GLY A 190 0.01 16.63 -0.51
C GLY A 190 0.09 16.73 1.01
N ALA A 191 -0.84 16.08 1.71
CA ALA A 191 -0.98 16.19 3.16
C ALA A 191 0.10 15.46 3.98
N GLY A 192 0.93 14.59 3.37
CA GLY A 192 2.04 13.91 4.07
C GLY A 192 2.97 14.89 4.79
N ARG A 193 3.33 16.00 4.12
CA ARG A 193 4.14 17.07 4.74
C ARG A 193 3.43 17.88 5.82
N LEU A 194 2.12 17.72 5.99
CA LEU A 194 1.29 18.46 6.94
C LEU A 194 0.95 17.63 8.19
N VAL A 195 1.33 16.34 8.24
CA VAL A 195 1.18 15.52 9.44
C VAL A 195 1.95 16.19 10.58
N ASN A 196 1.25 16.43 11.68
CA ASN A 196 1.74 17.22 12.81
C ASN A 196 1.95 16.36 14.06
N HIS A 197 1.04 15.41 14.33
CA HIS A 197 1.13 14.48 15.46
C HIS A 197 0.83 13.05 15.00
N VAL A 198 1.46 12.06 15.64
CA VAL A 198 1.25 10.63 15.38
C VAL A 198 1.24 9.85 16.69
N TRP A 199 0.27 8.95 16.84
CA TRP A 199 0.15 7.99 17.94
C TRP A 199 0.04 6.57 17.39
N ILE A 200 0.64 5.62 18.11
CA ILE A 200 0.48 4.18 17.89
C ILE A 200 0.09 3.59 19.24
N ASP A 201 -1.02 2.87 19.31
CA ASP A 201 -1.59 2.34 20.57
C ASP A 201 -1.65 3.42 21.67
N GLY A 202 -2.10 4.63 21.29
CA GLY A 202 -2.20 5.78 22.19
C GLY A 202 -0.88 6.40 22.63
N ARG A 203 0.27 5.80 22.29
CA ARG A 203 1.59 6.38 22.56
C ARG A 203 1.98 7.36 21.48
N GLN A 204 2.24 8.62 21.87
CA GLN A 204 2.67 9.65 20.93
C GLN A 204 4.11 9.41 20.47
N ILE A 205 4.30 9.16 19.18
CA ILE A 205 5.61 8.96 18.54
C ILE A 205 6.09 10.19 17.76
N MET A 206 5.19 11.14 17.48
CA MET A 206 5.53 12.45 16.91
C MET A 206 4.65 13.54 17.53
N HIS A 207 5.28 14.63 17.96
CA HIS A 207 4.62 15.81 18.53
C HIS A 207 5.13 17.06 17.83
N ALA A 208 4.23 17.88 17.30
CA ALA A 208 4.55 19.10 16.55
C ALA A 208 5.66 18.89 15.49
N ARG A 209 5.57 17.80 14.72
CA ARG A 209 6.56 17.37 13.71
C ARG A 209 7.93 16.95 14.24
N THR A 210 8.11 16.85 15.56
CA THR A 210 9.32 16.31 16.18
C THR A 210 9.08 14.85 16.58
N LEU A 211 9.95 13.95 16.13
CA LEU A 211 9.94 12.54 16.55
C LEU A 211 10.27 12.43 18.04
N THR A 212 9.48 11.67 18.80
CA THR A 212 9.65 11.51 20.25
C THR A 212 10.42 10.24 20.61
N THR A 213 10.58 9.32 19.67
CA THR A 213 11.20 7.99 19.88
C THR A 213 12.49 7.77 19.09
N LEU A 214 12.86 8.69 18.21
CA LEU A 214 13.99 8.58 17.29
C LEU A 214 14.78 9.88 17.25
N ASP A 215 16.10 9.78 17.20
CA ASP A 215 16.99 10.92 16.94
C ASP A 215 17.16 11.09 15.43
N GLU A 216 16.47 12.08 14.86
CA GLU A 216 16.49 12.39 13.43
C GLU A 216 17.90 12.74 12.94
N ARG A 217 18.68 13.48 13.72
CA ARG A 217 20.04 13.85 13.33
C ARG A 217 20.95 12.62 13.26
N ALA A 218 20.87 11.75 14.27
CA ALA A 218 21.64 10.51 14.27
C ALA A 218 21.27 9.59 13.09
N ILE A 219 19.99 9.55 12.72
CA ILE A 219 19.53 8.80 11.53
C ILE A 219 20.13 9.39 10.25
N VAL A 220 20.05 10.71 10.06
CA VAL A 220 20.60 11.38 8.87
C VAL A 220 22.11 11.18 8.77
N ASP A 221 22.84 11.32 9.88
CA ASP A 221 24.29 11.15 9.89
C ASP A 221 24.68 9.69 9.57
N ARG A 222 23.94 8.70 10.10
CA ARG A 222 24.14 7.29 9.74
C ARG A 222 23.84 7.01 8.28
N ALA A 223 22.80 7.63 7.71
CA ALA A 223 22.48 7.49 6.28
C ALA A 223 23.61 8.03 5.39
N ARG A 224 24.21 9.18 5.74
CA ARG A 224 25.36 9.75 5.03
C ARG A 224 26.58 8.82 5.04
N ILE A 225 26.86 8.18 6.18
CA ILE A 225 27.95 7.19 6.28
C ILE A 225 27.71 6.01 5.33
N TRP A 226 26.48 5.47 5.29
CA TRP A 226 26.14 4.39 4.36
C TRP A 226 26.24 4.81 2.91
N ALA A 227 25.82 6.03 2.56
CA ALA A 227 25.95 6.56 1.22
C ALA A 227 27.43 6.61 0.76
N GLN A 228 28.35 7.05 1.64
CA GLN A 228 29.79 7.06 1.34
C GLN A 228 30.36 5.65 1.11
N ARG A 229 29.96 4.67 1.95
CA ARG A 229 30.38 3.28 1.81
C ARG A 229 29.90 2.64 0.51
N LEU A 230 28.64 2.88 0.14
CA LEU A 230 28.04 2.37 -1.10
C LEU A 230 28.64 3.03 -2.35
N ALA A 231 29.06 4.30 -2.24
CA ALA A 231 29.76 5.01 -3.32
C ALA A 231 31.21 4.52 -3.53
N GLY A 232 31.73 3.62 -2.69
CA GLY A 232 33.11 3.12 -2.78
C GLY A 232 34.17 4.12 -2.29
N ASN A 233 33.77 5.19 -1.59
CA ASN A 233 34.68 6.22 -1.07
C ASN A 233 35.13 5.91 0.36
N SER A 234 35.70 4.73 0.58
CA SER A 234 36.31 4.32 1.85
C SER A 234 37.78 4.69 1.94
#